data_AF-A0A521GYW1-F1
#
_entry.id   AF-A0A521GYW1-F1
#
_cell.length_a   1.000
_cell.length_b   1.000
_cell.length_c   1.000
_cell.angle_alpha   90.00
_cell.angle_beta   90.00
_cell.angle_gamma   90.00
#
_symmetry.space_group_name_H-M   'P 1'
#
loop_
_entity.id
_entity.type
_entity.pdbx_description
1 polymer ?
#
loop_
_entity_poly.entity_id
_entity_poly.type
_entity_poly.pdbx_seq_one_letter_code
_entity_poly.pdbx_strand_id
1 'polypeptide(L)'
;MRVAFGLKAHSGWAALVVGGERDGDFVVADRRRLELVDDEWTRQPYHVSEDLQPKQLAQHAEKALRTSSSALTTRMAALAARVALQGRS
;
A
#
# COMPACT_ATOMS: atom_id res chain seq x y z
N MET A 1 3.76 20.76 9.91
CA MET A 1 4.76 20.03 9.09
C MET A 1 4.14 19.69 7.73
N ARG A 2 4.77 20.10 6.63
CA ARG A 2 4.41 19.62 5.28
C ARG A 2 5.11 18.28 5.06
N VAL A 3 4.39 17.32 4.50
CA VAL A 3 4.92 15.98 4.23
C VAL A 3 4.56 15.54 2.82
N ALA A 4 5.42 14.72 2.23
CA ALA A 4 5.22 14.08 0.94
C ALA A 4 5.19 12.57 1.12
N PHE A 5 4.25 11.93 0.41
CA PHE A 5 4.10 10.47 0.39
C PHE A 5 4.62 9.95 -0.95
N GLY A 6 5.60 9.05 -0.91
CA GLY A 6 6.09 8.29 -2.05
C GLY A 6 5.69 6.83 -1.94
N LEU A 7 5.13 6.27 -3.01
CA LEU A 7 4.75 4.87 -3.08
C LEU A 7 5.30 4.20 -4.34
N LYS A 8 5.88 3.00 -4.20
CA LYS A 8 6.29 2.16 -5.34
C LYS A 8 5.73 0.76 -5.18
N ALA A 9 4.83 0.37 -6.09
CA ALA A 9 4.23 -0.96 -6.11
C ALA A 9 5.16 -2.02 -6.75
N HIS A 10 5.02 -3.23 -6.25
CA HIS A 10 5.60 -4.50 -6.70
C HIS A 10 4.51 -5.59 -6.64
N SER A 11 4.78 -6.77 -7.20
CA SER A 11 3.82 -7.89 -7.22
C SER A 11 3.39 -8.28 -5.80
N GLY A 12 2.20 -7.84 -5.41
CA GLY A 12 1.56 -8.13 -4.12
C GLY A 12 1.88 -7.16 -2.97
N TRP A 13 2.83 -6.23 -3.13
CA TRP A 13 3.21 -5.30 -2.06
C TRP A 13 3.69 -3.95 -2.59
N ALA A 14 3.82 -2.93 -1.73
CA ALA A 14 4.40 -1.63 -2.09
C ALA A 14 5.37 -1.10 -1.03
N ALA A 15 6.42 -0.43 -1.47
CA ALA A 15 7.26 0.40 -0.61
C ALA A 15 6.59 1.76 -0.42
N LEU A 16 6.44 2.17 0.83
CA LEU A 16 5.95 3.49 1.24
C LEU A 16 7.06 4.25 1.95
N VAL A 17 7.26 5.50 1.56
CA VAL A 17 8.15 6.47 2.22
C VAL A 17 7.37 7.75 2.47
N VAL A 18 7.44 8.27 3.69
CA VAL A 18 6.93 9.59 4.04
C VAL A 18 8.11 10.48 4.37
N GLY A 19 8.34 11.47 3.51
CA GLY A 19 9.31 12.53 3.74
C GLY A 19 8.63 13.78 4.28
N GLY A 20 9.35 14.58 5.04
CA GLY A 20 8.90 15.91 5.47
C GLY A 20 10.06 16.81 5.82
N GLU A 21 9.74 18.03 6.22
CA GLU A 21 10.72 19.02 6.68
C GLU A 21 10.54 19.26 8.18
N ARG A 22 11.63 19.26 8.94
CA ARG A 22 11.69 19.61 10.36
C ARG A 22 12.93 20.47 10.58
N ASP A 23 12.73 21.66 11.15
CA ASP A 23 13.80 22.62 11.46
C ASP A 23 14.71 22.98 10.27
N GLY A 24 14.15 22.98 9.06
CA GLY A 24 14.89 23.24 7.82
C GLY A 24 15.56 22.02 7.18
N ASP A 25 15.55 20.86 7.87
CA ASP A 25 16.12 19.61 7.38
C ASP A 25 15.05 18.64 6.85
N PHE A 26 15.41 17.88 5.81
CA PHE A 26 14.56 16.80 5.30
C PHE A 26 14.68 15.56 6.17
N VAL A 27 13.54 15.06 6.64
CA VAL A 27 13.46 13.86 7.49
C VAL A 27 12.54 12.81 6.89
N VAL A 28 12.89 11.53 7.07
CA VAL A 28 12.00 10.41 6.78
C VAL A 28 11.14 10.17 8.03
N ALA A 29 9.88 10.60 7.97
CA ALA A 29 8.93 10.43 9.08
C ALA A 29 8.43 8.99 9.19
N ASP A 30 8.33 8.27 8.07
CA ASP A 30 7.92 6.87 8.04
C ASP A 30 8.49 6.14 6.82
N ARG A 31 8.79 4.86 6.97
CA ARG A 31 9.13 3.95 5.88
C ARG A 31 8.64 2.56 6.22
N ARG A 32 7.87 1.96 5.32
CA ARG A 32 7.31 0.62 5.53
C ARG A 32 7.00 -0.09 4.22
N ARG A 33 6.90 -1.41 4.31
CA ARG A 33 6.29 -2.27 3.29
C ARG A 33 4.79 -2.39 3.58
N LEU A 34 3.98 -2.22 2.55
CA LEU A 34 2.54 -2.43 2.60
C LEU A 34 2.21 -3.66 1.77
N GLU A 35 1.61 -4.69 2.38
CA GLU A 35 1.00 -5.77 1.61
C GLU A 35 -0.26 -5.24 0.93
N LEU A 36 -0.33 -5.38 -0.40
CA LEU A 36 -1.47 -4.94 -1.20
C LEU A 36 -2.47 -6.07 -1.38
N VAL A 37 -2.03 -7.31 -1.39
CA VAL A 37 -2.87 -8.50 -1.56
C VAL A 37 -2.71 -9.43 -0.34
N ASP A 38 -3.72 -10.26 -0.09
CA ASP A 38 -3.62 -11.30 0.92
C ASP A 38 -2.80 -12.51 0.40
N ASP A 39 -2.23 -13.28 1.33
CA ASP A 39 -1.08 -14.21 1.15
C ASP A 39 -1.24 -15.29 0.07
N GLU A 40 -2.47 -15.56 -0.37
CA GLU A 40 -2.81 -16.54 -1.41
C GLU A 40 -2.33 -16.09 -2.81
N TRP A 41 -2.25 -14.78 -3.08
CA TRP A 41 -1.81 -14.23 -4.36
C TRP A 41 -0.30 -13.92 -4.39
N THR A 42 0.31 -13.69 -3.22
CA THR A 42 1.69 -13.21 -3.09
C THR A 42 2.71 -14.24 -3.54
N ARG A 43 2.40 -15.53 -3.43
CA ARG A 43 3.35 -16.60 -3.75
C ARG A 43 3.33 -16.99 -5.22
N GLN A 44 2.17 -17.10 -5.87
CA GLN A 44 2.05 -17.68 -7.21
C GLN A 44 0.81 -17.19 -8.00
N PRO A 45 0.72 -15.90 -8.35
CA PRO A 45 -0.47 -15.37 -9.02
C PRO A 45 -0.71 -16.01 -10.39
N TYR A 46 0.36 -16.46 -11.05
CA TYR A 46 0.28 -17.18 -12.33
C TYR A 46 -0.22 -18.62 -12.17
N HIS A 47 0.25 -19.39 -11.19
CA HIS A 47 -0.18 -20.78 -11.01
C HIS A 47 -1.64 -20.90 -10.53
N VAL A 48 -2.10 -19.96 -9.69
CA VAL A 48 -3.53 -19.89 -9.31
C VAL A 48 -4.41 -19.53 -10.51
N SER A 49 -3.84 -18.90 -11.53
CA SER A 49 -4.55 -18.47 -12.74
C SER A 49 -4.60 -19.52 -13.84
N GLU A 50 -3.71 -20.53 -13.81
CA GLU A 50 -3.61 -21.56 -14.86
C GLU A 50 -4.85 -22.45 -14.93
N ASP A 51 -5.51 -22.72 -13.80
CA ASP A 51 -6.68 -23.61 -13.70
C ASP A 51 -8.04 -22.89 -13.74
N LEU A 52 -8.05 -21.56 -13.85
CA LEU A 52 -9.28 -20.75 -13.78
C LEU A 52 -9.83 -20.43 -15.17
N GLN A 53 -11.14 -20.55 -15.35
CA GLN A 53 -11.78 -20.06 -16.56
C GLN A 53 -11.74 -18.53 -16.64
N PRO A 54 -11.75 -17.92 -17.85
CA PRO A 54 -11.63 -16.47 -18.03
C PRO A 54 -12.59 -15.62 -17.18
N LYS A 55 -13.83 -16.09 -16.98
CA LYS A 55 -14.82 -15.42 -16.13
C LYS A 55 -14.44 -15.42 -14.65
N GLN A 56 -13.86 -16.53 -14.18
CA GLN A 56 -13.38 -16.66 -12.80
C GLN A 56 -12.15 -15.78 -12.59
N LEU A 57 -11.20 -15.78 -13.53
CA LEU A 57 -10.05 -14.87 -13.52
C LEU A 57 -10.46 -13.40 -13.37
N ALA A 58 -11.42 -12.94 -14.17
CA ALA A 58 -11.90 -11.56 -14.12
C ALA A 58 -12.56 -11.22 -12.77
N GLN A 59 -13.45 -12.09 -12.27
CA GLN A 59 -14.12 -11.90 -10.98
C GLN A 59 -13.12 -11.90 -9.80
N HIS A 60 -12.11 -12.75 -9.86
CA HIS A 60 -11.07 -12.83 -8.83
C HIS A 60 -10.12 -11.62 -8.88
N ALA A 61 -9.73 -11.16 -10.07
CA ALA A 61 -8.92 -9.95 -10.24
C ALA A 61 -9.65 -8.69 -9.75
N GLU A 62 -10.95 -8.56 -10.05
CA GLU A 62 -11.78 -7.46 -9.58
C GLU A 62 -11.92 -7.48 -8.04
N LYS A 63 -12.12 -8.66 -7.46
CA LYS A 63 -12.17 -8.84 -6.00
C LYS A 63 -10.85 -8.40 -5.36
N ALA A 64 -9.71 -8.87 -5.89
CA ALA A 64 -8.39 -8.50 -5.41
C ALA A 64 -8.17 -6.99 -5.47
N LEU A 65 -8.46 -6.35 -6.61
CA LEU A 65 -8.34 -4.90 -6.78
C LEU A 65 -9.17 -4.13 -5.75
N ARG A 66 -10.41 -4.54 -5.52
CA ARG A 66 -11.31 -3.91 -4.55
C ARG A 66 -10.80 -4.04 -3.12
N THR A 67 -10.37 -5.23 -2.70
CA THR A 67 -9.82 -5.46 -1.35
C THR A 67 -8.52 -4.69 -1.13
N SER A 68 -7.61 -4.71 -2.10
CA SER A 68 -6.35 -3.97 -2.05
C SER A 68 -6.57 -2.46 -1.91
N SER A 69 -7.51 -1.91 -2.69
CA SER A 69 -7.81 -0.48 -2.69
C SER A 69 -8.41 0.00 -1.38
N SER A 70 -9.35 -0.78 -0.82
CA SER A 70 -9.95 -0.47 0.49
C SER A 70 -8.91 -0.54 1.62
N ALA A 71 -8.11 -1.60 1.66
CA ALA A 71 -7.05 -1.76 2.67
C ALA A 71 -6.00 -0.65 2.59
N LEU A 72 -5.59 -0.25 1.38
CA LEU A 72 -4.65 0.85 1.17
C LEU A 72 -5.24 2.17 1.66
N THR A 73 -6.50 2.47 1.36
CA THR A 73 -7.16 3.71 1.79
C THR A 73 -7.15 3.84 3.31
N THR A 74 -7.56 2.79 4.03
CA THR A 74 -7.55 2.75 5.49
C THR A 74 -6.14 2.94 6.07
N ARG A 75 -5.14 2.26 5.49
CA ARG A 75 -3.73 2.38 5.91
C ARG A 75 -3.16 3.77 5.67
N MET A 76 -3.50 4.40 4.54
CA MET A 76 -3.08 5.77 4.22
C MET A 76 -3.73 6.79 5.15
N ALA A 77 -5.01 6.63 5.49
CA ALA A 77 -5.69 7.50 6.45
C ALA A 77 -5.05 7.41 7.85
N ALA A 78 -4.78 6.20 8.34
CA ALA A 78 -4.11 5.99 9.63
C ALA A 78 -2.69 6.58 9.65
N LEU A 79 -1.97 6.50 8.54
CA LEU A 79 -0.64 7.10 8.41
C LEU A 79 -0.70 8.63 8.41
N ALA A 80 -1.63 9.23 7.65
CA ALA A 80 -1.83 10.67 7.65
C ALA A 80 -2.16 11.20 9.06
N ALA A 81 -3.01 10.50 9.81
CA ALA A 81 -3.32 10.84 11.19
C ALA A 81 -2.09 10.81 12.11
N ARG A 82 -1.24 9.77 12.01
CA ARG A 82 -0.01 9.69 12.81
C ARG A 82 0.98 10.79 12.49
N VAL A 83 1.17 11.11 11.21
CA VAL A 83 2.07 12.19 10.79
C VAL A 83 1.54 13.56 11.25
N ALA A 84 0.21 13.76 11.23
CA ALA A 84 -0.40 14.97 11.76
C ALA A 84 -0.16 15.14 13.28
N LEU A 85 -0.14 14.05 14.04
CA LEU A 85 0.17 14.08 15.48
C LEU A 85 1.65 14.42 15.74
N GLN A 86 2.58 13.91 14.93
CA GLN A 86 4.02 14.19 15.03
C GLN A 86 4.42 15.63 14.64
N GLY A 87 3.55 16.34 13.92
CA GLY A 87 3.77 17.73 13.52
C GLY A 87 3.21 18.77 14.51
N ARG A 88 2.66 18.34 15.66
CA ARG A 88 2.08 19.20 16.72
C ARG A 88 2.95 19.32 17.97
N SER A 89 4.08 18.62 18.01
CA SER A 89 5.06 18.61 19.11
C SER A 89 6.21 19.57 18.83
#